data_AF-A0A4R6Q5Y8-F1
#
_entry.id   AF-A0A4R6Q5Y8-F1
#
_cell.length_a   1.000
_cell.length_b   1.000
_cell.length_c   1.000
_cell.angle_alpha   90.00
_cell.angle_beta   90.00
_cell.angle_gamma   90.00
#
_symmetry.space_group_name_H-M   'P 1'
#
loop_
_entity.id
_entity.type
_entity.pdbx_description
1 polymer ?
#
loop_
_entity_poly.entity_id
_entity_poly.type
_entity_poly.pdbx_seq_one_letter_code
_entity_poly.pdbx_strand_id
1 'polypeptide(L)'
;MKKSLLILVTILSLSCNEDENNNLGKTALNLVTGINFRETSDDTPLQLGNPNVLVNNSFVVYPNPANQVISISSQENITDIWFVKSNPQKIHQNVDFSSILNSSLYAEQLIVSNSNFSINGQSSNGISLNIGDLEKGYYKVFVKIGGVLYWDNLYKYENQGNNEEQFNAIINFWD
;
A
#
# COMPACT_ATOMS: atom_id res chain seq x y z
N MET A 1 -21.79 -45.33 50.07
CA MET A 1 -21.52 -43.87 49.99
C MET A 1 -20.71 -43.59 48.73
N LYS A 2 -21.04 -42.50 48.04
CA LYS A 2 -20.83 -42.25 46.60
C LYS A 2 -19.34 -42.19 46.21
N LYS A 3 -18.93 -42.98 45.21
CA LYS A 3 -17.63 -42.85 44.54
C LYS A 3 -17.74 -41.73 43.51
N SER A 4 -17.08 -40.60 43.75
CA SER A 4 -17.06 -39.48 42.80
C SER A 4 -16.03 -39.77 41.72
N LEU A 5 -16.49 -39.92 40.48
CA LEU A 5 -15.68 -40.11 39.29
C LEU A 5 -15.19 -38.72 38.82
N LEU A 6 -13.90 -38.44 38.99
CA LEU A 6 -13.26 -37.21 38.48
C LEU A 6 -12.85 -37.45 37.03
N ILE A 7 -13.66 -36.94 36.09
CA ILE A 7 -13.33 -36.92 34.66
C ILE A 7 -12.39 -35.74 34.42
N LEU A 8 -11.11 -36.04 34.20
CA LEU A 8 -10.09 -35.08 33.79
C LEU A 8 -10.23 -34.86 32.27
N VAL A 9 -10.83 -33.73 31.88
CA VAL A 9 -10.93 -33.32 30.47
C VAL A 9 -9.56 -32.80 30.03
N THR A 10 -8.85 -33.59 29.25
CA THR A 10 -7.59 -33.21 28.58
C THR A 10 -7.95 -32.32 27.39
N ILE A 11 -7.80 -31.00 27.54
CA ILE A 11 -7.89 -30.06 26.42
C ILE A 11 -6.61 -30.22 25.61
N LEU A 12 -6.70 -30.95 24.50
CA LEU A 12 -5.67 -31.00 23.47
C LEU A 12 -5.62 -29.63 22.80
N SER A 13 -4.66 -28.79 23.19
CA SER A 13 -4.28 -27.61 22.43
C SER A 13 -3.64 -28.09 21.12
N LEU A 14 -4.44 -28.11 20.06
CA LEU A 14 -3.96 -28.15 18.68
C LEU A 14 -3.15 -26.89 18.44
N SER A 15 -1.83 -26.97 18.65
CA SER A 15 -0.87 -26.02 18.07
C SER A 15 -0.84 -26.31 16.57
N CYS A 16 -1.71 -25.62 15.83
CA CYS A 16 -1.55 -25.49 14.39
C CYS A 16 -0.30 -24.63 14.16
N ASN A 17 0.80 -25.27 13.79
CA ASN A 17 1.87 -24.56 13.08
C ASN A 17 1.36 -24.34 11.66
N GLU A 18 0.76 -23.18 11.40
CA GLU A 18 0.68 -22.70 10.03
C GLU A 18 2.07 -22.23 9.65
N ASP A 19 2.76 -23.05 8.85
CA ASP A 19 3.86 -22.56 8.03
C ASP A 19 3.25 -21.53 7.06
N GLU A 20 3.27 -20.25 7.45
CA GLU A 20 2.80 -19.13 6.64
C GLU A 20 3.69 -18.99 5.39
N ASN A 21 3.39 -19.76 4.36
CA ASN A 21 3.61 -19.30 2.99
C ASN A 21 2.75 -18.05 2.83
N ASN A 22 3.34 -16.88 3.12
CA ASN A 22 2.73 -15.56 3.11
C ASN A 22 2.35 -15.11 1.68
N ASN A 23 1.65 -15.95 0.92
CA ASN A 23 1.01 -15.57 -0.33
C ASN A 23 -0.22 -14.73 0.03
N LEU A 24 0.00 -13.41 0.08
CA LEU A 24 -1.10 -12.47 0.21
C LEU A 24 -2.00 -12.63 -1.01
N GLY A 25 -3.31 -12.71 -0.78
CA GLY A 25 -4.28 -12.70 -1.86
C GLY A 25 -4.05 -11.50 -2.77
N LYS A 26 -4.25 -11.66 -4.08
CA LYS A 26 -3.94 -10.61 -5.09
C LYS A 26 -4.61 -9.25 -4.85
N THR A 27 -5.64 -9.21 -4.01
CA THR A 27 -6.36 -7.99 -3.61
C THR A 27 -6.09 -7.55 -2.18
N ALA A 28 -5.13 -8.15 -1.47
CA ALA A 28 -4.82 -7.77 -0.10
C ALA A 28 -4.50 -6.27 0.01
N LEU A 29 -4.96 -5.64 1.09
CA LEU A 29 -4.82 -4.19 1.31
C LEU A 29 -3.34 -3.77 1.35
N ASN A 30 -2.52 -4.56 2.02
CA ASN A 30 -1.10 -4.36 2.27
C ASN A 30 -0.19 -5.04 1.23
N LEU A 31 -0.66 -5.20 0.00
CA LEU A 31 0.10 -5.82 -1.10
C LEU A 31 0.48 -4.76 -2.13
N VAL A 32 1.75 -4.78 -2.56
CA VAL A 32 2.26 -4.06 -3.72
C VAL A 32 2.84 -5.06 -4.71
N THR A 33 2.55 -4.91 -6.00
CA THR A 33 2.94 -5.86 -7.06
C THR A 33 3.73 -5.21 -8.21
N GLY A 34 3.95 -3.91 -8.07
CA GLY A 34 4.74 -3.06 -8.96
C GLY A 34 4.61 -1.61 -8.51
N ILE A 35 5.36 -0.72 -9.13
CA ILE A 35 5.39 0.71 -8.79
C ILE A 35 5.57 1.57 -10.04
N ASN A 36 5.04 2.79 -9.99
CA ASN A 36 5.17 3.77 -11.07
C ASN A 36 6.17 4.86 -10.66
N PHE A 37 7.39 4.80 -11.19
CA PHE A 37 8.41 5.79 -10.93
C PHE A 37 8.11 7.10 -11.68
N ARG A 38 8.16 8.23 -10.98
CA ARG A 38 7.95 9.57 -11.55
C ARG A 38 8.56 10.63 -10.65
N GLU A 39 9.04 11.73 -11.22
CA GLU A 39 9.57 12.85 -10.45
C GLU A 39 8.56 13.99 -10.33
N THR A 40 7.74 14.19 -11.36
CA THR A 40 6.71 15.25 -11.43
C THR A 40 5.32 14.71 -11.78
N SER A 41 4.31 15.59 -11.73
CA SER A 41 2.93 15.26 -12.14
C SER A 41 2.82 14.93 -13.63
N ASP A 42 3.67 15.52 -14.45
CA ASP A 42 3.53 15.52 -15.91
C ASP A 42 4.37 14.41 -16.56
N ASP A 43 5.22 13.74 -15.77
CA ASP A 43 6.06 12.64 -16.24
C ASP A 43 5.22 11.44 -16.69
N THR A 44 5.63 10.84 -17.80
CA THR A 44 5.24 9.46 -18.12
C THR A 44 5.99 8.54 -17.17
N PRO A 45 5.29 7.73 -16.35
CA PRO A 45 5.96 6.96 -15.31
C PRO A 45 6.78 5.81 -15.91
N LEU A 46 7.93 5.53 -15.31
CA LEU A 46 8.63 4.26 -15.51
C LEU A 46 7.92 3.20 -14.66
N GLN A 47 7.15 2.33 -15.32
CA GLN A 47 6.49 1.23 -14.64
C GLN A 47 7.50 0.10 -14.36
N LEU A 48 7.56 -0.31 -13.09
CA LEU A 48 8.33 -1.47 -12.63
C LEU A 48 7.36 -2.53 -12.09
N GLY A 49 7.50 -3.78 -12.57
CA GLY A 49 6.57 -4.87 -12.26
C GLY A 49 5.15 -4.64 -12.81
N ASN A 50 4.14 -5.10 -12.07
CA ASN A 50 2.73 -5.01 -12.44
C ASN A 50 1.92 -4.29 -11.33
N PRO A 51 1.89 -2.95 -11.31
CA PRO A 51 1.29 -2.20 -10.21
C PRO A 51 -0.21 -2.48 -10.04
N ASN A 52 -0.60 -2.91 -8.84
CA ASN A 52 -1.99 -3.10 -8.41
C ASN A 52 -2.65 -1.80 -7.93
N VAL A 53 -2.84 -0.87 -8.85
CA VAL A 53 -3.28 0.51 -8.60
C VAL A 53 -4.69 0.78 -9.14
N LEU A 54 -5.39 1.76 -8.56
CA LEU A 54 -6.64 2.31 -9.10
C LEU A 54 -6.52 3.84 -9.08
N VAL A 55 -6.04 4.40 -10.18
CA VAL A 55 -5.82 5.85 -10.31
C VAL A 55 -6.80 6.48 -11.28
N ASN A 56 -7.11 5.83 -12.41
CA ASN A 56 -8.04 6.32 -13.44
C ASN A 56 -7.82 7.78 -13.87
N ASN A 57 -6.57 8.24 -13.90
CA ASN A 57 -6.17 9.64 -14.16
C ASN A 57 -6.78 10.66 -13.17
N SER A 58 -7.29 10.22 -12.03
CA SER A 58 -7.91 11.09 -11.01
C SER A 58 -6.87 11.83 -10.16
N PHE A 59 -5.69 11.24 -9.97
CA PHE A 59 -4.61 11.84 -9.18
C PHE A 59 -3.23 11.30 -9.57
N VAL A 60 -2.17 11.93 -9.07
CA VAL A 60 -0.77 11.54 -9.25
C VAL A 60 -0.01 11.79 -7.94
N VAL A 61 0.82 10.85 -7.52
CA VAL A 61 1.74 10.99 -6.36
C VAL A 61 3.18 11.10 -6.84
N TYR A 62 3.89 12.18 -6.48
CA TYR A 62 5.26 12.42 -6.93
C TYR A 62 6.10 13.21 -5.90
N PRO A 63 7.44 13.08 -5.88
CA PRO A 63 8.18 12.05 -6.57
C PRO A 63 7.82 10.66 -6.05
N ASN A 64 8.08 9.64 -6.86
CA ASN A 64 7.98 8.25 -6.50
C ASN A 64 9.15 7.52 -7.19
N PRO A 65 10.10 6.93 -6.46
CA PRO A 65 10.18 6.84 -5.01
C PRO A 65 10.42 8.20 -4.33
N ALA A 66 10.14 8.30 -3.02
CA ALA A 66 10.29 9.53 -2.26
C ALA A 66 11.01 9.34 -0.93
N ASN A 67 11.70 10.40 -0.51
CA ASN A 67 12.29 10.49 0.83
C ASN A 67 11.38 11.34 1.71
N GLN A 68 11.57 12.63 1.89
CA GLN A 68 10.84 13.35 2.95
C GLN A 68 9.48 13.90 2.53
N VAL A 69 9.36 14.39 1.30
CA VAL A 69 8.18 15.13 0.86
C VAL A 69 7.66 14.52 -0.42
N ILE A 70 6.35 14.37 -0.48
CA ILE A 70 5.62 14.09 -1.72
C ILE A 70 4.57 15.14 -1.95
N SER A 71 4.16 15.27 -3.20
CA SER A 71 3.02 16.00 -3.68
C SER A 71 1.99 15.03 -4.23
N ILE A 72 0.73 15.29 -3.94
CA ILE A 72 -0.43 14.60 -4.50
C ILE A 72 -1.20 15.64 -5.29
N SER A 73 -1.29 15.47 -6.61
CA SER A 73 -2.01 16.37 -7.51
C SER A 73 -3.21 15.64 -8.11
N SER A 74 -4.31 16.34 -8.31
CA SER A 74 -5.59 15.79 -8.77
C SER A 74 -6.40 16.84 -9.51
N GLN A 75 -7.42 16.40 -10.27
CA GLN A 75 -8.30 17.32 -10.99
C GLN A 75 -9.41 17.90 -10.10
N GLU A 76 -9.81 17.14 -9.08
CA GLU A 76 -10.87 17.49 -8.14
C GLU A 76 -10.31 17.60 -6.72
N ASN A 77 -11.11 18.08 -5.76
CA ASN A 77 -10.63 18.23 -4.39
C ASN A 77 -10.38 16.88 -3.73
N ILE A 78 -9.18 16.72 -3.18
CA ILE A 78 -8.83 15.66 -2.26
C ILE A 78 -9.43 16.00 -0.90
N THR A 79 -10.11 15.03 -0.29
CA THR A 79 -10.67 15.17 1.06
C THR A 79 -9.83 14.44 2.09
N ASP A 80 -9.31 13.25 1.75
CA ASP A 80 -8.63 12.39 2.72
C ASP A 80 -7.52 11.59 2.04
N ILE A 81 -6.42 11.37 2.76
CA ILE A 81 -5.25 10.62 2.29
C ILE A 81 -4.79 9.68 3.41
N TRP A 82 -4.50 8.42 3.05
CA TRP A 82 -3.97 7.41 3.98
C TRP A 82 -2.81 6.64 3.36
N PHE A 83 -1.85 6.26 4.20
CA PHE A 83 -0.71 5.45 3.81
C PHE A 83 -0.76 4.13 4.55
N VAL A 84 -0.83 3.03 3.82
CA VAL A 84 -0.84 1.67 4.39
C VAL A 84 0.47 0.99 4.02
N LYS A 85 1.30 0.66 5.02
CA LYS A 85 2.54 -0.09 4.79
C LYS A 85 2.21 -1.43 4.12
N SER A 86 3.00 -1.75 3.10
CA SER A 86 2.70 -2.85 2.19
C SER A 86 3.92 -3.74 1.93
N ASN A 87 3.64 -5.00 1.62
CA ASN A 87 4.63 -6.01 1.28
C ASN A 87 4.71 -6.15 -0.25
N PRO A 88 5.91 -6.04 -0.85
CA PRO A 88 6.08 -6.25 -2.27
C PRO A 88 6.06 -7.76 -2.61
N GLN A 89 5.30 -8.18 -3.63
CA GLN A 89 5.29 -9.57 -4.09
C GLN A 89 5.31 -9.68 -5.62
N LYS A 90 6.22 -10.51 -6.15
CA LYS A 90 6.34 -10.80 -7.59
C LYS A 90 5.27 -11.76 -8.11
N ILE A 91 4.66 -12.58 -7.26
CA ILE A 91 3.80 -13.71 -7.66
C ILE A 91 2.57 -13.35 -8.53
N HIS A 92 2.19 -12.07 -8.60
CA HIS A 92 1.02 -11.58 -9.34
C HIS A 92 1.37 -10.78 -10.61
N GLN A 93 2.56 -10.97 -11.21
CA GLN A 93 2.97 -10.21 -12.41
C GLN A 93 2.06 -10.40 -13.63
N ASN A 94 1.35 -11.53 -13.74
CA ASN A 94 0.47 -11.82 -14.89
C ASN A 94 -1.02 -11.48 -14.64
N VAL A 95 -1.32 -10.79 -13.53
CA VAL A 95 -2.70 -10.46 -13.14
C VAL A 95 -3.16 -9.19 -13.85
N ASP A 96 -4.30 -9.24 -14.54
CA ASP A 96 -4.96 -8.03 -15.04
C ASP A 96 -5.68 -7.31 -13.89
N PHE A 97 -4.97 -6.42 -13.20
CA PHE A 97 -5.54 -5.62 -12.12
C PHE A 97 -6.59 -4.64 -12.61
N SER A 98 -6.57 -4.20 -13.87
CA SER A 98 -7.59 -3.28 -14.39
C SER A 98 -8.98 -3.91 -14.41
N SER A 99 -9.06 -5.24 -14.57
CA SER A 99 -10.32 -5.99 -14.50
C SER A 99 -10.81 -6.28 -13.07
N ILE A 100 -9.92 -6.21 -12.08
CA ILE A 100 -10.19 -6.61 -10.68
C ILE A 100 -10.38 -5.39 -9.78
N LEU A 101 -9.52 -4.38 -9.96
CA LEU A 101 -9.41 -3.17 -9.15
C LEU A 101 -10.06 -1.99 -9.87
N ASN A 102 -11.24 -2.19 -10.46
CA ASN A 102 -11.98 -1.17 -11.23
C ASN A 102 -13.01 -0.40 -10.40
N SER A 103 -13.09 -0.66 -9.10
CA SER A 103 -14.07 -0.05 -8.20
C SER A 103 -13.49 0.06 -6.79
N SER A 104 -14.21 0.77 -5.92
CA SER A 104 -13.84 0.89 -4.50
C SER A 104 -13.97 -0.47 -3.80
N LEU A 105 -12.90 -1.25 -3.84
CA LEU A 105 -12.83 -2.60 -3.28
C LEU A 105 -12.71 -2.60 -1.75
N TYR A 106 -12.02 -1.59 -1.21
CA TYR A 106 -11.64 -1.52 0.19
C TYR A 106 -12.62 -0.68 0.97
N ALA A 107 -13.13 -1.23 2.08
CA ALA A 107 -13.90 -0.44 3.03
C ALA A 107 -12.99 0.63 3.67
N GLU A 108 -13.47 1.87 3.72
CA GLU A 108 -12.70 3.00 4.29
C GLU A 108 -12.25 2.74 5.72
N GLN A 109 -13.11 2.15 6.55
CA GLN A 109 -12.76 1.80 7.93
C GLN A 109 -11.56 0.83 8.02
N LEU A 110 -11.41 -0.06 7.04
CA LEU A 110 -10.29 -0.99 6.98
C LEU A 110 -9.00 -0.27 6.58
N ILE A 111 -9.07 0.72 5.68
CA ILE A 111 -7.94 1.59 5.33
C ILE A 111 -7.49 2.37 6.57
N VAL A 112 -8.44 3.01 7.26
CA VAL A 112 -8.17 3.83 8.46
C VAL A 112 -7.48 3.00 9.53
N SER A 113 -7.99 1.80 9.85
CA SER A 113 -7.44 0.96 10.91
C SER A 113 -6.05 0.36 10.61
N ASN A 114 -5.64 0.35 9.35
CA ASN A 114 -4.33 -0.17 8.90
C ASN A 114 -3.37 0.94 8.46
N SER A 115 -3.78 2.21 8.53
CA SER A 115 -2.96 3.33 8.08
C SER A 115 -1.86 3.66 9.09
N ASN A 116 -0.64 3.90 8.58
CA ASN A 116 0.51 4.37 9.35
C ASN A 116 0.58 5.91 9.39
N PHE A 117 -0.08 6.55 8.44
CA PHE A 117 -0.19 8.00 8.34
C PHE A 117 -1.53 8.34 7.68
N SER A 118 -2.16 9.43 8.14
CA SER A 118 -3.37 9.94 7.52
C SER A 118 -3.48 11.45 7.67
N ILE A 119 -4.14 12.07 6.70
CA ILE A 119 -4.69 13.41 6.81
C ILE A 119 -6.12 13.38 6.28
N ASN A 120 -7.01 14.13 6.93
CA ASN A 120 -8.45 14.09 6.65
C ASN A 120 -9.00 15.51 6.55
N GLY A 121 -10.18 15.67 5.96
CA GLY A 121 -10.89 16.95 5.88
C GLY A 121 -10.19 18.02 5.05
N GLN A 122 -9.45 17.60 4.03
CA GLN A 122 -8.81 18.47 3.05
C GLN A 122 -9.83 19.03 2.05
N SER A 123 -9.44 20.10 1.36
CA SER A 123 -10.24 20.70 0.28
C SER A 123 -9.32 21.37 -0.73
N SER A 124 -8.32 20.62 -1.20
CA SER A 124 -7.35 21.08 -2.20
C SER A 124 -7.17 20.03 -3.28
N ASN A 125 -6.91 20.47 -4.51
CA ASN A 125 -6.56 19.59 -5.63
C ASN A 125 -5.05 19.30 -5.69
N GLY A 126 -4.24 19.99 -4.88
CA GLY A 126 -2.81 19.76 -4.72
C GLY A 126 -2.42 19.80 -3.25
N ILE A 127 -1.76 18.75 -2.76
CA ILE A 127 -1.36 18.60 -1.37
C ILE A 127 0.10 18.16 -1.30
N SER A 128 0.92 18.92 -0.57
CA SER A 128 2.29 18.52 -0.22
C SER A 128 2.30 17.90 1.18
N LEU A 129 2.91 16.74 1.32
CA LEU A 129 2.96 15.97 2.56
C LEU A 129 4.39 15.69 2.98
N ASN A 130 4.68 15.92 4.26
CA ASN A 130 5.89 15.39 4.88
C ASN A 130 5.64 13.95 5.33
N ILE A 131 6.35 13.02 4.72
CA ILE A 131 6.36 11.59 5.03
C ILE A 131 7.67 11.16 5.70
N GLY A 132 8.50 12.11 6.14
CA GLY A 132 9.82 11.88 6.76
C GLY A 132 9.79 10.87 7.90
N ASP A 133 8.74 10.89 8.71
CA ASP A 133 8.58 9.99 9.87
C ASP A 133 8.10 8.57 9.49
N LEU A 134 7.69 8.33 8.25
CA LEU A 134 7.40 6.98 7.77
C LEU A 134 8.68 6.14 7.67
N GLU A 135 8.60 4.88 8.09
CA GLU A 135 9.67 3.91 7.87
C GLU A 135 9.94 3.70 6.38
N LYS A 136 11.17 3.29 6.04
CA LYS A 136 11.51 2.84 4.68
C LYS A 136 10.62 1.67 4.26
N GLY A 137 10.21 1.68 3.01
CA GLY A 137 9.51 0.55 2.39
C GLY A 137 8.38 0.95 1.45
N TYR A 138 7.59 -0.04 1.08
CA TYR A 138 6.45 0.14 0.18
C TYR A 138 5.21 0.55 0.96
N TYR A 139 4.44 1.45 0.37
CA TYR A 139 3.16 1.91 0.85
C TYR A 139 2.14 1.87 -0.28
N LYS A 140 0.90 1.57 0.08
CA LYS A 140 -0.26 1.90 -0.75
C LYS A 140 -0.81 3.23 -0.26
N VAL A 141 -0.88 4.21 -1.15
CA VAL A 141 -1.37 5.55 -0.87
C VAL A 141 -2.81 5.63 -1.33
N PHE A 142 -3.74 5.70 -0.39
CA PHE A 142 -5.16 5.88 -0.66
C PHE A 142 -5.51 7.35 -0.66
N VAL A 143 -6.31 7.78 -1.63
CA VAL A 143 -6.76 9.16 -1.78
C VAL A 143 -8.26 9.17 -2.03
N LYS A 144 -9.00 9.98 -1.28
CA LYS A 144 -10.45 10.17 -1.46
C LYS A 144 -10.73 11.47 -2.20
N ILE A 145 -11.41 11.35 -3.33
CA ILE A 145 -11.73 12.46 -4.25
C ILE A 145 -13.18 12.29 -4.68
N GLY A 146 -14.00 13.34 -4.51
CA GLY A 146 -15.43 13.28 -4.85
C GLY A 146 -16.20 12.17 -4.11
N GLY A 147 -15.71 11.73 -2.94
CA GLY A 147 -16.26 10.61 -2.18
C GLY A 147 -15.85 9.21 -2.69
N VAL A 148 -15.05 9.12 -3.74
CA VAL A 148 -14.52 7.87 -4.31
C VAL A 148 -13.09 7.65 -3.84
N LEU A 149 -12.75 6.39 -3.54
CA LEU A 149 -11.41 5.98 -3.15
C LEU A 149 -10.58 5.55 -4.36
N TYR A 150 -9.38 6.10 -4.46
CA TYR A 150 -8.34 5.77 -5.43
C TYR A 150 -7.06 5.38 -4.69
N TRP A 151 -6.15 4.68 -5.34
CA TRP A 151 -4.84 4.37 -4.76
C TRP A 151 -3.73 4.14 -5.78
N ASP A 152 -2.52 4.46 -5.36
CA ASP A 152 -1.27 4.21 -6.07
C ASP A 152 -0.24 3.60 -5.09
N ASN A 153 0.84 3.06 -5.62
CA ASN A 153 1.91 2.45 -4.84
C ASN A 153 3.08 3.43 -4.74
N LEU A 154 3.62 3.61 -3.54
CA LEU A 154 4.75 4.50 -3.24
C LEU A 154 5.89 3.69 -2.61
N TYR A 155 7.13 4.06 -2.91
CA TYR A 155 8.29 3.58 -2.15
C TYR A 155 8.95 4.73 -1.40
N LYS A 156 9.00 4.60 -0.07
CA LYS A 156 9.74 5.49 0.83
C LYS A 156 11.18 4.98 0.93
N TYR A 157 12.14 5.79 0.51
CA TYR A 157 13.58 5.50 0.68
C TYR A 157 14.20 6.30 1.82
N GLU A 158 15.40 5.92 2.25
CA GLU A 158 16.09 6.57 3.37
C GLU A 158 16.85 7.82 2.93
N ASN A 159 16.83 8.84 3.78
CA ASN A 159 17.54 10.10 3.58
C ASN A 159 19.07 9.96 3.57
N GLN A 160 19.59 8.91 4.19
CA GLN A 160 21.01 8.70 4.36
C GLN A 160 21.46 7.49 3.54
N GLY A 161 21.73 7.71 2.26
CA GLY A 161 22.21 6.68 1.35
C GLY A 161 22.49 7.23 -0.05
N ASN A 162 23.19 6.46 -0.88
CA ASN A 162 23.31 6.78 -2.29
C ASN A 162 21.96 6.54 -2.97
N ASN A 163 21.29 7.59 -3.44
CA ASN A 163 19.99 7.47 -4.11
C ASN A 163 20.04 6.53 -5.31
N GLU A 164 21.15 6.53 -6.07
CA GLU A 164 21.33 5.66 -7.23
C GLU A 164 21.32 4.18 -6.83
N GLU A 165 22.05 3.82 -5.76
CA GLU A 165 22.08 2.44 -5.26
C GLU A 165 20.70 2.00 -4.77
N GLN A 166 19.99 2.88 -4.06
CA GLN A 166 18.64 2.60 -3.58
C GLN A 166 17.65 2.42 -4.73
N PHE A 167 17.75 3.23 -5.78
CA PHE A 167 16.86 3.13 -6.95
C PHE A 167 17.18 1.88 -7.76
N ASN A 168 18.46 1.56 -7.97
CA ASN A 168 18.89 0.32 -8.61
C ASN A 168 18.43 -0.91 -7.83
N ALA A 169 18.41 -0.88 -6.50
CA ALA A 169 17.89 -1.98 -5.69
C ALA A 169 16.38 -2.20 -5.92
N ILE A 170 15.60 -1.13 -6.12
CA ILE A 170 14.17 -1.23 -6.44
C ILE A 170 13.97 -1.76 -7.86
N ILE A 171 14.73 -1.24 -8.84
CA ILE A 171 14.70 -1.68 -10.24
C ILE A 171 15.03 -3.17 -10.32
N ASN A 172 16.16 -3.59 -9.75
CA ASN A 172 16.57 -4.99 -9.70
C ASN A 172 15.56 -5.88 -8.94
N PHE A 173 14.85 -5.32 -7.96
CA PHE A 173 13.80 -6.05 -7.30
C PHE A 173 12.61 -6.27 -8.23
N TRP A 174 12.29 -5.42 -9.21
CA TRP A 174 11.10 -5.59 -10.05
C TRP A 174 11.38 -6.15 -11.45
N ASP A 175 12.60 -6.00 -11.96
CA ASP A 175 13.10 -6.74 -13.12
C ASP A 175 13.06 -8.27 -12.90
#